data_AF-A0A1D7TM60-F1
#
_entry.id   AF-A0A1D7TM60-F1
#
_cell.length_a   1.000
_cell.length_b   1.000
_cell.length_c   1.000
_cell.angle_alpha   90.00
_cell.angle_beta   90.00
_cell.angle_gamma   90.00
#
_symmetry.space_group_name_H-M   'P 1'
#
loop_
_entity.id
_entity.type
_entity.pdbx_description
1 polymer ?
#
loop_
_entity_poly.entity_id
_entity_poly.type
_entity_poly.pdbx_seq_one_letter_code
_entity_poly.pdbx_strand_id
1 'polypeptide(L)' 'MSGLKFIQKMQELFGMSPESAESTKKKAVKELVKKLKLRHILLKQELKNETDLIKREALHDSIKIIKKQMKKGKEIVDD' A
#
# COMPACT_ATOMS: atom_id res chain seq x y z
N MET A 1 7.18 3.46 -13.05
CA MET A 1 5.70 3.29 -13.19
C MET A 1 5.09 4.67 -13.07
N SER A 2 4.12 5.07 -13.90
CA SER A 2 3.52 6.41 -13.77
C SER A 2 2.54 6.49 -12.58
N GLY A 3 2.32 7.69 -12.05
CA GLY A 3 1.40 7.90 -10.91
C GLY A 3 -0.03 7.43 -11.16
N LEU A 4 -0.56 7.59 -12.39
CA LEU A 4 -1.89 7.08 -12.75
C LEU A 4 -1.96 5.54 -12.70
N LYS A 5 -0.94 4.87 -13.27
CA LYS A 5 -0.85 3.40 -13.21
C LYS A 5 -0.70 2.90 -11.77
N PHE A 6 -0.03 3.68 -10.91
CA PHE A 6 0.05 3.35 -9.48
C PHE A 6 -1.30 3.45 -8.78
N ILE A 7 -2.07 4.52 -9.02
CA ILE A 7 -3.41 4.70 -8.44
C ILE A 7 -4.34 3.55 -8.85
N GLN A 8 -4.39 3.22 -10.14
CA GLN A 8 -5.17 2.07 -10.64
C GLN A 8 -4.75 0.76 -9.95
N LYS A 9 -3.44 0.52 -9.84
CA LYS A 9 -2.91 -0.67 -9.15
C LYS A 9 -3.33 -0.73 -7.67
N MET A 10 -3.39 0.42 -6.98
CA MET A 10 -3.81 0.45 -5.56
C MET A 10 -5.30 0.15 -5.41
N GLN A 11 -6.12 0.60 -6.35
CA GLN A 11 -7.53 0.26 -6.41
C GLN A 11 -7.74 -1.23 -6.70
N GLU A 12 -7.01 -1.80 -7.66
CA GLU A 12 -7.10 -3.23 -8.01
C GLU A 12 -6.65 -4.15 -6.86
N LEU A 13 -5.52 -3.83 -6.22
CA LEU A 13 -4.93 -4.73 -5.22
C LEU A 13 -5.53 -4.58 -3.83
N PHE A 14 -6.00 -3.38 -3.48
CA PHE A 14 -6.36 -3.06 -2.10
C PHE A 14 -7.70 -2.33 -1.98
N GLY A 15 -8.42 -2.05 -3.07
CA GLY A 15 -9.62 -1.23 -3.06
C GLY A 15 -9.36 0.21 -2.58
N MET A 16 -8.11 0.67 -2.62
CA MET A 16 -7.75 2.00 -2.12
C MET A 16 -7.87 3.05 -3.22
N SER A 17 -8.67 4.07 -2.94
CA SER A 17 -8.79 5.27 -3.77
C SER A 17 -8.33 6.51 -3.00
N PRO A 18 -7.76 7.51 -3.70
CA PRO A 18 -7.51 8.82 -3.10
C PRO A 18 -8.85 9.49 -2.73
N GLU A 19 -8.86 10.25 -1.64
CA GLU A 19 -10.07 10.89 -1.09
C GLU A 19 -10.58 12.07 -1.91
N SER A 20 -9.70 12.72 -2.68
CA SER A 20 -10.06 13.91 -3.45
C SER A 20 -9.83 13.69 -4.95
N ALA A 21 -10.91 13.80 -5.71
CA ALA A 21 -10.91 13.78 -7.17
C ALA A 21 -10.13 14.96 -7.79
N GLU A 22 -9.93 16.05 -7.04
CA GLU A 22 -9.20 17.26 -7.45
C GLU A 22 -7.71 17.24 -7.07
N SER A 23 -7.24 16.16 -6.44
CA SER A 23 -5.84 16.07 -6.03
C SER A 23 -4.90 15.89 -7.23
N THR A 24 -3.82 16.67 -7.27
CA THR A 24 -2.75 16.43 -8.26
C THR A 24 -2.24 14.99 -8.13
N LYS A 25 -1.77 14.40 -9.23
CA LYS A 25 -1.28 13.01 -9.26
C LYS A 25 -0.30 12.69 -8.12
N LYS A 26 0.64 13.59 -7.83
CA LYS A 26 1.61 13.45 -6.72
C LYS A 26 0.92 13.46 -5.35
N LYS A 27 -0.08 14.32 -5.11
CA LYS A 27 -0.86 14.33 -3.86
C LYS A 27 -1.64 13.04 -3.67
N ALA A 28 -2.31 12.55 -4.71
CA ALA A 28 -3.05 11.29 -4.67
C ALA A 28 -2.13 10.09 -4.36
N VAL A 29 -0.96 10.00 -5.01
CA VAL A 29 0.03 8.96 -4.72
C VAL A 29 0.55 9.08 -3.27
N LYS A 30 0.84 10.30 -2.79
CA LYS A 30 1.30 10.53 -1.41
C LYS A 30 0.25 10.09 -0.38
N GLU A 31 -1.02 10.33 -0.64
CA GLU A 31 -2.13 9.87 0.19
C GLU A 31 -2.21 8.33 0.22
N LEU A 32 -2.17 7.68 -0.93
CA LEU A 32 -2.18 6.21 -1.02
C LEU A 32 -0.97 5.60 -0.31
N VAL A 33 0.22 6.21 -0.41
CA VAL A 33 1.41 5.77 0.34
C VAL A 33 1.20 5.89 1.85
N LYS A 34 0.48 6.91 2.34
CA LYS A 34 0.11 7.00 3.76
C LYS A 34 -0.85 5.88 4.16
N LYS A 35 -1.87 5.59 3.35
CA LYS A 35 -2.81 4.47 3.58
C LYS A 35 -2.08 3.12 3.63
N LEU A 36 -1.13 2.88 2.72
CA LEU A 36 -0.28 1.68 2.74
C LEU A 36 0.59 1.58 4.01
N LYS A 37 1.14 2.70 4.50
CA LYS A 37 1.93 2.70 5.76
C LYS A 37 1.09 2.25 6.95
N LEU A 38 -0.13 2.76 7.06
CA LEU A 38 -1.07 2.36 8.12
C LEU A 38 -1.39 0.86 8.01
N ARG A 39 -1.73 0.39 6.80
CA ARG A 39 -2.02 -1.04 6.57
C ARG A 39 -0.83 -1.94 6.90
N HIS A 40 0.39 -1.53 6.55
CA HIS A 40 1.61 -2.26 6.90
C HIS A 40 1.83 -2.38 8.41
N ILE A 41 1.51 -1.34 9.19
CA ILE A 41 1.60 -1.38 10.65
C ILE A 41 0.59 -2.38 11.22
N LEU A 42 -0.66 -2.34 10.74
CA LEU A 42 -1.72 -3.27 11.16
C LEU A 42 -1.35 -4.72 10.86
N LEU A 43 -0.91 -5.04 9.64
CA LEU A 43 -0.50 -6.40 9.29
C LEU A 43 0.68 -6.90 10.15
N LYS A 44 1.61 -6.01 10.52
CA LYS A 44 2.70 -6.37 11.43
C LYS A 44 2.22 -6.65 12.85
N GLN A 45 1.17 -5.98 13.31
CA GLN A 45 0.55 -6.25 14.61
C GLN A 45 -0.21 -7.58 14.57
N GLU A 46 -1.01 -7.82 13.52
CA GLU A 46 -1.71 -9.10 13.29
C GLU A 46 -0.71 -10.26 13.26
N LEU A 47 0.39 -10.12 12.53
CA LEU A 47 1.44 -11.15 12.43
C LEU A 47 2.06 -11.53 13.78
N LYS A 48 2.16 -10.60 14.74
CA LYS A 48 2.71 -10.90 16.07
C LYS A 48 1.81 -11.84 16.88
N ASN A 49 0.51 -11.76 16.64
CA ASN A 49 -0.50 -12.51 17.38
C ASN A 49 -0.97 -13.76 16.64
N GLU A 50 -0.60 -13.92 15.37
CA GLU A 50 -0.99 -15.07 14.55
C GLU A 50 -0.11 -16.29 14.84
N THR A 51 -0.77 -17.36 15.27
CA THR A 51 -0.14 -18.64 15.62
C THR A 51 -0.35 -19.69 14.52
N ASP A 52 -1.36 -19.52 13.67
CA ASP A 52 -1.60 -20.37 12.51
C ASP A 52 -0.52 -20.13 11.45
N LEU A 53 0.23 -21.18 11.11
CA LEU A 53 1.37 -21.08 10.18
C LEU A 53 0.97 -20.64 8.77
N ILE A 54 -0.19 -21.09 8.28
CA ILE A 54 -0.68 -20.79 6.93
C ILE A 54 -1.09 -19.32 6.87
N LYS A 55 -1.86 -18.85 7.85
CA LYS A 55 -2.25 -17.43 7.94
C LYS A 55 -1.04 -16.53 8.15
N ARG A 56 -0.08 -16.97 8.94
CA ARG A 56 1.17 -16.24 9.18
C ARG A 56 1.99 -16.08 7.90
N GLU A 57 2.08 -17.10 7.06
CA GLU A 57 2.73 -17.02 5.75
C GLU A 57 1.99 -16.04 4.82
N ALA A 58 0.66 -16.11 4.76
CA ALA A 58 -0.15 -15.18 3.97
C ALA A 58 0.01 -13.71 4.44
N LEU A 59 0.14 -13.48 5.75
CA LEU A 59 0.44 -12.16 6.32
C LEU A 59 1.84 -11.68 5.92
N HIS A 60 2.85 -12.56 5.94
CA HIS A 60 4.21 -12.23 5.47
C HIS A 60 4.21 -11.81 4.00
N ASP A 61 3.49 -12.53 3.14
CA ASP A 61 3.36 -12.19 1.72
C ASP A 61 2.64 -10.86 1.51
N SER A 62 1.54 -10.64 2.23
CA SER A 62 0.81 -9.37 2.22
C SER A 62 1.71 -8.19 2.60
N ILE A 63 2.51 -8.35 3.67
CA ILE A 63 3.50 -7.34 4.10
C ILE A 63 4.54 -7.07 3.01
N LYS A 64 5.04 -8.11 2.34
CA LYS A 64 6.03 -8.00 1.26
C LYS A 64 5.47 -7.24 0.06
N ILE A 65 4.22 -7.52 -0.33
CA ILE A 65 3.52 -6.83 -1.41
C ILE A 65 3.34 -5.35 -1.04
N ILE A 66 2.84 -5.03 0.15
CA ILE A 66 2.65 -3.64 0.59
C ILE A 66 3.98 -2.88 0.61
N LYS A 67 5.05 -3.48 1.14
CA LYS A 67 6.39 -2.85 1.15
C LYS A 67 6.87 -2.50 -0.26
N LYS A 68 6.62 -3.39 -1.24
CA LYS A 68 6.95 -3.14 -2.65
C LYS A 68 6.15 -1.98 -3.24
N GLN A 69 4.86 -1.88 -2.95
CA GLN A 69 4.04 -0.76 -3.43
C GLN A 69 4.41 0.56 -2.75
N MET A 70 4.74 0.55 -1.45
CA MET A 70 5.24 1.74 -0.75
C MET A 70 6.53 2.29 -1.39
N LYS A 71 7.47 1.41 -1.76
CA LYS A 71 8.71 1.82 -2.44
C LYS A 71 8.40 2.51 -3.78
N LYS A 72 7.58 1.88 -4.62
CA LYS A 72 7.14 2.45 -5.91
C LYS A 72 6.42 3.79 -5.76
N GLY A 73 5.54 3.91 -4.76
CA GLY A 73 4.81 5.15 -4.51
C GLY A 73 5.72 6.28 -4.06
N LYS A 74 6.76 6.01 -3.27
CA LYS A 74 7.78 7.00 -2.90
C LYS A 74 8.58 7.46 -4.12
N GLU A 75 9.07 6.53 -4.92
CA GLU A 75 9.80 6.84 -6.16
C GLU A 75 9.00 7.80 -7.06
N ILE A 76 7.68 7.65 -7.15
CA ILE A 76 6.80 8.53 -7.94
C ILE A 76 6.58 9.92 -7.32
N VAL A 77 6.67 10.03 -5.99
CA VAL A 77 6.52 11.33 -5.30
C VAL A 77 7.82 12.12 -5.34
N ASP A 78 8.95 11.41 -5.26
CA ASP A 78 10.30 11.97 -5.23
C ASP A 78 10.83 12.32 -6.64
N ASP A 79 10.26 11.73 -7.71
CA ASP A 79 10.42 12.08 -9.14
C ASP A 79 9.49 13.25 -9.52
#